data_AF-A0A6G3XPN8-F1
#
_entry.id   AF-A0A6G3XPN8-F1
#
_cell.length_a   1.000
_cell.length_b   1.000
_cell.length_c   1.000
_cell.angle_alpha   90.00
_cell.angle_beta   90.00
_cell.angle_gamma   90.00
#
_symmetry.space_group_name_H-M   'P 1'
#
loop_
_entity.id
_entity.type
_entity.pdbx_description
1 polymer ?
#
loop_
_entity_poly.entity_id
_entity_poly.type
_entity_poly.pdbx_seq_one_letter_code
_entity_poly.pdbx_strand_id
1 'polypeptide(L)' 'TPINWLTQQRVELARELLEESDAPIDQVAARTGLGSAANLRQHFHLALGISPSAYRTTFRGPAGPRPSGA' A
#
# COMPACT_ATOMS: atom_id res chain seq x y z
N THR A 1 3.01 -19.91 9.56
CA THR A 1 1.93 -19.95 10.58
C THR A 1 0.73 -19.18 10.08
N PRO A 2 -0.49 -19.41 10.61
CA PRO A 2 -1.71 -18.71 10.17
C PRO A 2 -1.58 -17.19 10.22
N ILE A 3 -0.87 -16.66 11.22
CA ILE A 3 -0.64 -15.22 11.35
C ILE A 3 0.23 -14.65 10.22
N ASN A 4 1.24 -15.39 9.75
CA ASN A 4 2.05 -14.97 8.61
C ASN A 4 1.21 -14.95 7.32
N TRP A 5 0.33 -15.93 7.14
CA TRP A 5 -0.58 -15.94 5.98
C TRP A 5 -1.47 -14.70 5.98
N LEU A 6 -2.06 -14.35 7.13
CA LEU A 6 -2.87 -13.15 7.25
C LEU A 6 -2.07 -11.87 6.97
N THR A 7 -0.85 -11.76 7.48
CA THR A 7 0.02 -10.62 7.17
C THR A 7 0.27 -10.50 5.66
N GLN A 8 0.51 -11.63 4.97
CA GLN A 8 0.70 -11.60 3.52
C GLN A 8 -0.57 -11.18 2.77
N GLN A 9 -1.76 -11.65 3.19
CA GLN A 9 -3.02 -11.20 2.59
C GLN A 9 -3.24 -9.69 2.77
N ARG A 10 -2.85 -9.12 3.92
CA ARG A 10 -2.93 -7.67 4.15
C ARG A 10 -1.97 -6.89 3.26
N VAL A 11 -0.77 -7.42 3.02
CA VAL A 11 0.19 -6.81 2.09
C VAL A 11 -0.34 -6.87 0.66
N GLU A 12 -0.95 -7.98 0.24
CA GLU A 12 -1.54 -8.10 -1.11
C GLU A 12 -2.66 -7.08 -1.32
N LEU A 13 -3.59 -6.98 -0.37
CA LEU A 13 -4.62 -5.93 -0.41
C LEU A 13 -4.00 -4.52 -0.45
N ALA A 14 -2.88 -4.29 0.25
CA ALA A 14 -2.19 -3.00 0.17
C ALA A 14 -1.70 -2.72 -1.26
N ARG A 15 -1.17 -3.72 -1.98
CA ARG A 15 -0.71 -3.57 -3.37
C ARG A 15 -1.86 -3.16 -4.28
N GLU A 16 -2.97 -3.90 -4.23
CA GLU A 16 -4.19 -3.60 -4.99
C GLU A 16 -4.63 -2.14 -4.76
N LEU A 17 -4.73 -1.72 -3.50
CA LEU A 17 -5.15 -0.35 -3.16
C LEU A 17 -4.15 0.73 -3.62
N LEU A 18 -2.85 0.44 -3.61
CA LEU A 18 -1.81 1.36 -4.10
C LEU A 18 -1.83 1.45 -5.62
N GLU A 19 -2.17 0.35 -6.30
CA GLU A 19 -2.29 0.25 -7.75
C GLU A 19 -3.60 0.86 -8.27
N GLU A 20 -4.67 0.87 -7.47
CA GLU A 20 -6.00 1.38 -7.85
C GLU A 20 -6.30 2.80 -7.35
N SER A 21 -5.58 3.29 -6.35
CA SER A 21 -5.87 4.60 -5.74
C SER A 21 -4.64 5.42 -5.38
N ASP A 22 -4.86 6.72 -5.28
CA ASP A 22 -3.91 7.70 -4.77
C ASP A 22 -4.14 8.02 -3.28
N ALA A 23 -4.90 7.18 -2.59
CA ALA A 23 -5.19 7.36 -1.18
C ALA A 23 -3.88 7.50 -0.36
N PRO A 24 -3.82 8.39 0.65
CA PRO A 24 -2.67 8.48 1.53
C PRO A 24 -2.31 7.12 2.15
N ILE A 25 -1.02 6.89 2.41
CA ILE A 25 -0.53 5.60 2.95
C ILE A 25 -1.21 5.25 4.27
N ASP A 26 -1.56 6.24 5.10
CA ASP A 26 -2.32 6.03 6.34
C ASP A 26 -3.73 5.47 6.09
N GLN A 27 -4.42 5.92 5.03
CA GLN A 27 -5.72 5.39 4.66
C GLN A 27 -5.60 3.95 4.13
N VAL A 28 -4.56 3.66 3.34
CA VAL A 28 -4.28 2.28 2.88
C VAL A 28 -3.99 1.36 4.07
N ALA A 29 -3.23 1.83 5.07
CA ALA A 29 -2.94 1.06 6.28
C ALA A 29 -4.19 0.77 7.12
N ALA A 30 -5.12 1.73 7.23
CA ALA A 30 -6.39 1.53 7.90
C ALA A 30 -7.25 0.48 7.17
N ARG A 31 -7.38 0.59 5.84
CA ARG A 31 -8.18 -0.34 5.01
C ARG A 31 -7.65 -1.78 5.01
N THR A 32 -6.34 -1.95 5.16
CA THR A 32 -5.68 -3.28 5.21
C THR A 32 -5.67 -3.88 6.62
N GLY A 33 -6.15 -3.16 7.64
CA GLY A 33 -6.12 -3.63 9.03
C GLY A 33 -4.72 -3.64 9.66
N LEU A 34 -3.75 -2.93 9.07
CA LEU A 34 -2.41 -2.74 9.64
C LEU A 34 -2.34 -1.53 10.59
N GLY A 35 -3.36 -0.67 10.56
CA GLY A 35 -3.66 0.34 11.58
C GLY A 35 -2.85 1.63 11.48
N SER A 36 -1.60 1.58 11.02
CA SER A 36 -0.76 2.77 10.83
C SER A 36 0.12 2.67 9.59
N ALA A 37 0.49 3.80 9.00
CA ALA A 37 1.45 3.82 7.88
C ALA A 37 2.80 3.21 8.27
N ALA A 38 3.22 3.32 9.53
CA ALA A 38 4.47 2.71 10.01
C ALA A 38 4.41 1.17 9.93
N ASN A 39 3.34 0.56 10.43
CA ASN A 39 3.13 -0.89 10.33
C ASN A 39 3.04 -1.35 8.88
N LEU A 40 2.29 -0.62 8.04
CA LEU A 40 2.21 -0.93 6.63
C LEU A 40 3.59 -0.91 5.97
N ARG A 41 4.39 0.15 6.18
CA ARG A 41 5.75 0.24 5.63
C ARG A 41 6.63 -0.91 6.09
N GLN A 42 6.58 -1.26 7.38
CA GLN A 42 7.35 -2.37 7.92
C GLN A 42 6.98 -3.70 7.27
N HIS A 43 5.69 -4.07 7.26
CA HIS A 43 5.25 -5.35 6.69
C HIS A 43 5.45 -5.41 5.18
N PHE A 44 5.22 -4.30 4.47
CA PHE A 44 5.43 -4.23 3.04
C PHE A 44 6.92 -4.36 2.69
N HIS A 45 7.80 -3.72 3.45
CA HIS A 45 9.25 -3.86 3.25
C HIS A 45 9.74 -5.27 3.57
N LEU A 46 9.23 -5.91 4.63
CA LEU A 46 9.57 -7.30 4.95
C LEU A 46 9.10 -8.28 3.85
N ALA A 47 7.98 -7.99 3.17
CA ALA A 47 7.42 -8.84 2.13
C ALA A 47 8.05 -8.61 0.74
N LEU A 48 8.34 -7.34 0.39
CA LEU A 48 8.67 -6.93 -0.99
C LEU A 48 10.01 -6.18 -1.10
N GLY A 49 10.66 -5.86 0.00
CA GLY A 49 11.96 -5.15 0.02
C GLY A 49 11.88 -3.66 -0.30
N ILE A 50 10.70 -3.09 -0.57
CA ILE A 50 10.52 -1.68 -0.94
C ILE A 50 9.41 -1.02 -0.12
N SER A 51 9.33 0.31 -0.15
CA SER A 51 8.26 1.04 0.53
C SER A 51 6.97 1.06 -0.31
N PRO A 52 5.78 1.16 0.32
CA PRO A 52 4.50 1.36 -0.37
C PRO A 52 4.50 2.55 -1.35
N SER A 53 5.16 3.65 -0.98
CA SER A 53 5.26 4.84 -1.83
C SER A 53 6.11 4.59 -3.07
N ALA A 54 7.26 3.92 -2.90
CA ALA A 54 8.10 3.52 -4.03
C ALA A 54 7.35 2.55 -4.95
N TYR A 55 6.67 1.56 -4.38
CA TYR A 55 5.81 0.63 -5.13
C TYR A 55 4.76 1.37 -5.96
N ARG A 56 4.00 2.30 -5.34
CA ARG A 56 3.02 3.12 -6.07
C ARG A 56 3.66 3.90 -7.22
N THR A 57 4.79 4.56 -6.99
CA THR A 57 5.47 5.33 -8.04
C THR A 57 5.94 4.45 -9.20
N THR A 58 6.44 3.25 -8.92
CA THR A 58 6.85 2.30 -9.96
C THR A 58 5.67 1.77 -10.76
N PHE A 59 4.54 1.46 -10.11
CA PHE A 59 3.37 0.87 -10.78
C PHE A 59 2.47 1.90 -11.47
N ARG A 60 2.24 3.07 -10.86
CA ARG A 60 1.41 4.15 -11.44
C ARG A 60 2.19 5.14 -12.31
N GLY A 61 3.53 5.07 -12.30
CA GLY A 61 4.38 6.12 -12.84
C GLY A 61 4.34 7.40 -11.99
N PRO A 62 5.14 8.43 -12.32
CA PRO A 62 4.92 9.75 -11.76
C PRO A 62 3.51 10.17 -12.15
N ALA A 63 2.63 10.31 -11.16
CA ALA A 63 1.25 10.70 -11.39
C ALA A 63 1.23 11.98 -12.24
N GLY A 64 0.93 11.84 -13.53
CA GLY A 64 0.51 12.97 -14.34
C GLY A 64 -0.67 13.62 -13.62
N PRO A 65 -0.78 14.96 -13.59
CA PRO A 65 -1.81 15.64 -12.82
C PRO A 65 -3.17 15.07 -13.23
N ARG A 66 -3.81 14.32 -12.32
CA ARG A 66 -5.17 13.83 -12.57
C ARG A 66 -6.09 15.04 -12.60
N PRO A 67 -6.93 15.21 -13.64
CA PRO A 67 -7.89 16.29 -13.68
C PRO A 67 -8.77 16.18 -12.44
N SER A 68 -8.78 17.26 -11.66
CA SER A 68 -9.71 17.45 -10.56
C SER A 68 -11.12 17.27 -11.13
N GLY A 69 -11.85 16.28 -10.64
CA GLY A 69 -13.27 16.12 -10.97
C GLY A 69 -14.01 17.42 -10.66
N ALA A 70 -14.74 17.90 -11.67
CA ALA A 70 -15.72 18.98 -11.58
C ALA A 70 -16.92 18.56 -10.74
#